data_AF-A0A451C9E5-F1
#
_entry.id   AF-A0A451C9E5-F1
#
_cell.length_a   1.000
_cell.length_b   1.000
_cell.length_c   1.000
_cell.angle_alpha   90.00
_cell.angle_beta   90.00
_cell.angle_gamma   90.00
#
_symmetry.space_group_name_H-M   'P 1'
#
loop_
_entity.id
_entity.type
_entity.pdbx_description
1 polymer ?
#
loop_
_entity_poly.entity_id
_entity_poly.type
_entity_poly.pdbx_seq_one_letter_code
_entity_poly.pdbx_strand_id
1 'polypeptide(L)'
;MVYERLFAGMGLQRPELTDALDTEVLGSRLYAAAMYGIVRQAHWARAYGAVGIGGELPIPALYRPIYSAYTRVFSSDLDPDALAIFRSHIDLDEIHARSLIEAVQPEYISDPIIAKELEIGFQMNLEARQFMLDSITARIDNRTGMG
;
A
#
# COMPACT_ATOMS: atom_id res chain seq x y z
N MET A 1 11.70 -11.20 3.50
CA MET A 1 12.49 -11.52 2.29
C MET A 1 12.63 -10.35 1.34
N VAL A 2 11.58 -9.90 0.61
CA VAL A 2 11.76 -8.83 -0.41
C VAL A 2 11.95 -7.43 0.21
N TYR A 3 11.12 -7.07 1.20
CA TYR A 3 11.29 -5.80 1.93
C TYR A 3 12.64 -5.72 2.66
N GLU A 4 13.08 -6.82 3.29
CA GLU A 4 14.40 -6.88 3.96
C GLU A 4 15.56 -6.63 2.98
N ARG A 5 15.47 -7.09 1.73
CA ARG A 5 16.47 -6.81 0.70
C ARG A 5 16.48 -5.33 0.28
N LEU A 6 15.31 -4.73 0.10
CA LEU A 6 15.20 -3.29 -0.20
C LEU A 6 15.90 -2.47 0.90
N PHE A 7 15.58 -2.77 2.16
CA PHE A 7 16.14 -2.05 3.30
C PHE A 7 17.65 -2.27 3.45
N ALA A 8 18.14 -3.50 3.27
CA ALA A 8 19.58 -3.77 3.24
C ALA A 8 20.28 -3.01 2.11
N GLY A 9 19.66 -2.91 0.92
CA GLY A 9 20.17 -2.11 -0.20
C GLY A 9 20.20 -0.61 0.07
N MET A 10 19.39 -0.12 1.02
CA MET A 10 19.44 1.26 1.53
C MET A 10 20.40 1.42 2.72
N GLY A 11 21.17 0.38 3.08
CA GLY A 11 22.11 0.39 4.19
C GLY A 11 21.48 0.21 5.57
N LEU A 12 20.19 -0.15 5.67
CA LEU A 12 19.50 -0.38 6.94
C LEU A 12 19.69 -1.82 7.42
N GLN A 13 20.11 -1.98 8.65
CA GLN A 13 20.26 -3.27 9.34
C GLN A 13 18.95 -3.70 10.01
N ARG A 14 18.80 -5.00 10.26
CA ARG A 14 17.58 -5.59 10.86
C ARG A 14 17.14 -4.97 12.20
N PRO A 15 18.05 -4.61 13.13
CA PRO A 15 17.68 -3.94 14.37
C PRO A 15 17.13 -2.52 14.12
N GLU A 16 17.73 -1.78 13.18
CA GLU A 16 17.28 -0.43 12.79
C GLU A 16 15.92 -0.47 12.09
N LEU A 17 15.64 -1.57 11.37
CA LEU A 17 14.33 -1.88 10.85
C LEU A 17 13.31 -2.13 11.96
N THR A 18 13.63 -2.97 12.93
CA THR A 18 12.75 -3.24 14.06
C THR A 18 12.49 -1.96 14.86
N ASP A 19 13.49 -1.12 15.12
CA ASP A 19 13.30 0.16 15.81
C ASP A 19 12.53 1.19 14.96
N ALA A 20 12.76 1.26 13.64
CA ALA A 20 12.01 2.12 12.73
C ALA A 20 10.55 1.68 12.54
N LEU A 21 10.31 0.36 12.59
CA LEU A 21 8.98 -0.26 12.57
C LEU A 21 8.30 -0.18 13.94
N ASP A 22 9.02 -0.26 15.06
CA ASP A 22 8.48 -0.12 16.42
C ASP A 22 8.22 1.36 16.78
N THR A 23 8.97 2.29 16.18
CA THR A 23 8.62 3.71 16.12
C THR A 23 7.59 4.04 15.04
N GLU A 24 6.85 3.01 14.60
CA GLU A 24 5.68 2.99 13.74
C GLU A 24 5.01 4.37 13.69
N VAL A 25 5.01 4.97 12.51
CA VAL A 25 4.16 6.13 12.28
C VAL A 25 2.74 5.69 12.57
N LEU A 26 2.08 6.32 13.54
CA LEU A 26 0.72 6.01 13.99
C LEU A 26 -0.23 5.72 12.80
N GLY A 27 -0.05 6.46 11.70
CA GLY A 27 -0.72 6.23 10.42
C GLY A 27 -0.64 4.79 9.88
N SER A 28 0.53 4.16 9.85
CA SER A 28 0.71 2.80 9.32
C SER A 28 -0.01 1.75 10.17
N ARG A 29 0.02 1.90 11.50
CA ARG A 29 -0.72 1.05 12.43
C ARG A 29 -2.22 1.17 12.23
N LEU A 30 -2.70 2.40 12.14
CA LEU A 30 -4.11 2.67 11.99
C LEU A 30 -4.63 2.19 10.63
N TYR A 31 -3.82 2.30 9.56
CA TYR A 31 -4.14 1.67 8.28
C TYR A 31 -4.29 0.15 8.41
N ALA A 32 -3.30 -0.53 8.98
CA ALA A 32 -3.34 -1.99 9.15
C ALA A 32 -4.52 -2.43 10.03
N ALA A 33 -4.78 -1.73 11.14
CA ALA A 33 -5.90 -2.00 12.03
C ALA A 33 -7.24 -1.76 11.34
N ALA A 34 -7.37 -0.70 10.52
CA ALA A 34 -8.58 -0.42 9.76
C ALA A 34 -8.86 -1.53 8.74
N MET A 35 -7.85 -1.94 7.94
CA MET A 35 -8.02 -3.02 6.96
C MET A 35 -8.38 -4.34 7.63
N TYR A 36 -7.73 -4.67 8.74
CA TYR A 36 -8.06 -5.86 9.53
C TYR A 36 -9.49 -5.82 10.07
N GLY A 37 -9.91 -4.67 10.62
CA GLY A 37 -11.27 -4.47 11.12
C GLY A 37 -12.33 -4.62 10.02
N ILE A 38 -12.12 -4.02 8.86
CA ILE A 38 -13.03 -4.11 7.71
C ILE A 38 -13.19 -5.57 7.28
N VAL A 39 -12.08 -6.31 7.09
CA VAL A 39 -12.13 -7.72 6.66
C VAL A 39 -12.88 -8.60 7.67
N ARG A 40 -12.77 -8.30 8.97
CA ARG A 40 -13.36 -9.12 10.03
C ARG A 40 -14.84 -8.84 10.29
N GLN A 41 -15.31 -7.61 10.05
CA GLN A 41 -16.59 -7.16 10.59
C GLN A 41 -17.53 -6.57 9.52
N ALA A 42 -17.03 -6.16 8.36
CA ALA A 42 -17.86 -5.52 7.36
C ALA A 42 -18.63 -6.52 6.49
N HIS A 43 -19.58 -5.99 5.72
CA HIS A 43 -20.18 -6.72 4.61
C HIS A 43 -19.07 -7.22 3.65
N TRP A 44 -19.19 -8.44 3.12
CA TRP A 44 -18.14 -9.07 2.29
C TRP A 44 -17.73 -8.18 1.11
N ALA A 45 -18.70 -7.54 0.45
CA ALA A 45 -18.46 -6.66 -0.68
C ALA A 45 -17.67 -5.40 -0.28
N ARG A 46 -17.88 -4.89 0.93
CA ARG A 46 -17.07 -3.79 1.48
C ARG A 46 -15.65 -4.22 1.75
N ALA A 47 -15.46 -5.40 2.33
CA ALA A 47 -14.12 -5.95 2.53
C ALA A 47 -13.40 -6.19 1.20
N TYR A 48 -14.12 -6.67 0.19
CA TYR A 48 -13.59 -6.90 -1.16
C TYR A 48 -13.22 -5.59 -1.86
N GLY A 49 -14.07 -4.56 -1.78
CA GLY A 49 -13.77 -3.23 -2.28
C GLY A 49 -12.57 -2.60 -1.60
N ALA A 50 -12.44 -2.76 -0.27
CA ALA A 50 -11.38 -2.17 0.53
C ALA A 50 -10.02 -2.88 0.36
N VAL A 51 -9.96 -4.18 0.64
CA VAL A 51 -8.68 -4.92 0.72
C VAL A 51 -8.35 -5.63 -0.58
N GLY A 52 -9.35 -6.01 -1.38
CA GLY A 52 -9.14 -6.50 -2.73
C GLY A 52 -8.83 -5.33 -3.67
N ILE A 53 -9.87 -4.71 -4.22
CA ILE A 53 -9.72 -3.71 -5.29
C ILE A 53 -8.91 -2.50 -4.80
N GLY A 54 -9.25 -1.92 -3.65
CA GLY A 54 -8.54 -0.75 -3.09
C GLY A 54 -7.12 -1.06 -2.62
N GLY A 55 -6.85 -2.33 -2.28
CA GLY A 55 -5.53 -2.81 -1.89
C GLY A 55 -4.55 -2.83 -3.07
N GLU A 56 -5.02 -3.25 -4.23
CA GLU A 56 -4.18 -3.55 -5.41
C GLU A 56 -4.22 -2.44 -6.47
N LEU A 57 -5.41 -1.93 -6.82
CA LEU A 57 -5.61 -1.03 -7.98
C LEU A 57 -4.74 0.24 -7.93
N PRO A 58 -4.57 0.93 -6.78
CA PRO A 58 -3.77 2.14 -6.72
C PRO A 58 -2.26 1.89 -6.70
N ILE A 59 -1.80 0.66 -6.42
CA ILE A 59 -0.38 0.38 -6.16
C ILE A 59 0.52 0.69 -7.35
N PRO A 60 0.21 0.29 -8.60
CA PRO A 60 1.07 0.64 -9.74
C PRO A 60 1.27 2.14 -9.91
N ALA A 61 0.22 2.95 -9.71
CA ALA A 61 0.31 4.40 -9.80
C ALA A 61 1.19 5.02 -8.69
N LEU A 62 1.19 4.42 -7.50
CA LEU A 62 2.02 4.86 -6.37
C LEU A 62 3.48 4.39 -6.53
N TYR A 63 3.71 3.18 -7.02
CA TYR A 63 5.01 2.55 -7.04
C TYR A 63 5.85 2.92 -8.27
N ARG A 64 5.23 3.19 -9.44
CA ARG A 64 5.95 3.59 -10.67
C ARG A 64 6.82 4.84 -10.46
N PRO A 65 6.35 5.95 -9.85
CA PRO A 65 7.18 7.12 -9.61
C PRO A 65 8.36 6.84 -8.68
N ILE A 66 8.14 6.06 -7.61
CA ILE A 66 9.17 5.69 -6.64
C ILE A 66 10.25 4.86 -7.34
N TYR A 67 9.86 3.80 -8.04
CA TYR A 67 10.78 2.96 -8.81
C TYR A 67 11.59 3.76 -9.84
N SER A 68 10.93 4.66 -10.56
CA SER A 68 11.56 5.54 -11.54
C SER A 68 12.56 6.52 -10.89
N ALA A 69 12.25 7.05 -9.70
CA ALA A 69 13.16 7.94 -8.99
C ALA A 69 14.39 7.17 -8.49
N TYR A 70 14.21 6.01 -7.86
CA TYR A 70 15.32 5.20 -7.35
C TYR A 70 16.27 4.74 -8.45
N THR A 71 15.72 4.25 -9.57
CA THR A 71 16.55 3.84 -10.73
C THR A 71 17.30 4.99 -11.38
N ARG A 72 16.77 6.21 -11.35
CA ARG A 72 17.48 7.39 -11.89
C ARG A 72 18.55 7.94 -10.95
N VAL A 73 18.29 7.95 -9.64
CA VAL A 73 19.16 8.63 -8.67
C VAL A 73 20.22 7.68 -8.10
N PHE A 74 19.91 6.41 -7.90
CA PHE A 74 20.76 5.46 -7.18
C PHE A 74 21.17 4.24 -8.03
N SER A 75 21.08 4.31 -9.36
CA SER A 75 21.31 3.15 -10.25
C SER A 75 22.70 2.53 -10.16
N SER A 76 23.73 3.27 -9.75
CA SER A 76 25.10 2.75 -9.58
C SER A 76 25.31 2.03 -8.25
N ASP A 77 24.50 2.36 -7.24
CA ASP A 77 24.77 2.02 -5.84
C ASP A 77 23.78 1.00 -5.28
N LEU A 78 22.70 0.72 -6.02
CA LEU A 78 21.63 -0.17 -5.59
C LEU A 78 21.70 -1.52 -6.32
N ASP A 79 21.65 -2.61 -5.55
CA ASP A 79 21.41 -3.95 -6.10
C ASP A 79 20.11 -3.93 -6.94
N PRO A 80 20.15 -4.34 -8.23
CA PRO A 80 18.95 -4.43 -9.07
C PRO A 80 17.80 -5.23 -8.43
N ASP A 81 18.12 -6.23 -7.60
CA ASP A 81 17.13 -7.03 -6.88
C ASP A 81 16.55 -6.32 -5.65
N ALA A 82 17.18 -5.26 -5.15
CA ALA A 82 16.65 -4.48 -4.02
C ALA A 82 15.33 -3.78 -4.39
N LEU A 83 15.12 -3.44 -5.67
CA LEU A 83 13.87 -2.85 -6.16
C LEU A 83 12.84 -3.88 -6.64
N ALA A 84 13.09 -5.19 -6.45
CA ALA A 84 12.21 -6.24 -6.92
C ALA A 84 10.78 -6.11 -6.40
N ILE A 85 10.59 -5.55 -5.19
CA ILE A 85 9.26 -5.30 -4.62
C ILE A 85 8.43 -4.36 -5.49
N PHE A 86 9.02 -3.25 -5.96
CA PHE A 86 8.32 -2.27 -6.77
C PHE A 86 8.01 -2.84 -8.15
N ARG A 87 9.01 -3.44 -8.82
CA ARG A 87 8.81 -4.04 -10.14
C ARG A 87 7.70 -5.09 -10.10
N SER A 88 7.74 -5.99 -9.12
CA SER A 88 6.78 -7.08 -9.03
C SER A 88 5.36 -6.56 -8.78
N HIS A 89 5.16 -5.63 -7.85
CA HIS A 89 3.83 -5.08 -7.55
C HIS A 89 3.28 -4.15 -8.62
N ILE A 90 4.14 -3.48 -9.40
CA ILE A 90 3.66 -2.68 -10.55
C ILE A 90 2.96 -3.58 -11.58
N ASP A 91 3.54 -4.74 -11.87
CA ASP A 91 3.02 -5.65 -12.89
C ASP A 91 1.93 -6.58 -12.33
N LEU A 92 2.14 -7.15 -11.14
CA LEU A 92 1.23 -8.11 -10.51
C LEU A 92 -0.08 -7.44 -10.08
N ASP A 93 -0.02 -6.29 -9.42
CA ASP A 93 -1.22 -5.69 -8.83
C ASP A 93 -2.15 -5.12 -9.91
N GLU A 94 -1.61 -4.76 -11.09
CA GLU A 94 -2.43 -4.41 -12.25
C GLU A 94 -3.25 -5.62 -12.74
N ILE A 95 -2.63 -6.82 -12.78
CA ILE A 95 -3.30 -8.06 -13.15
C ILE A 95 -4.29 -8.49 -12.06
N HIS A 96 -3.90 -8.39 -10.78
CA HIS A 96 -4.76 -8.73 -9.65
C HIS A 96 -5.98 -7.82 -9.58
N ALA A 97 -5.79 -6.50 -9.66
CA ALA A 97 -6.90 -5.56 -9.61
C ALA A 97 -7.91 -5.81 -10.73
N ARG A 98 -7.44 -6.04 -11.97
CA ARG A 98 -8.32 -6.42 -13.09
C ARG A 98 -9.07 -7.71 -12.80
N SER A 99 -8.37 -8.76 -12.36
CA SER A 99 -9.00 -10.05 -12.05
C SER A 99 -10.05 -9.92 -10.94
N LEU A 100 -9.78 -9.10 -9.92
CA LEU A 100 -10.70 -8.84 -8.83
C LEU A 100 -11.96 -8.09 -9.30
N ILE A 101 -11.81 -7.12 -10.19
CA ILE A 101 -12.93 -6.38 -10.80
C ILE A 101 -13.76 -7.31 -11.69
N GLU A 102 -13.11 -8.10 -12.55
CA GLU A 102 -13.77 -9.05 -13.44
C GLU A 102 -14.53 -10.12 -12.68
N ALA A 103 -14.04 -10.56 -11.51
CA ALA A 103 -14.72 -11.55 -10.67
C ALA A 103 -16.05 -11.04 -10.07
N VAL A 104 -16.24 -9.72 -9.94
CA VAL A 104 -17.48 -9.15 -9.37
C VAL A 104 -18.41 -8.55 -10.43
N GLN A 105 -17.89 -8.22 -11.61
CA GLN A 105 -18.68 -7.59 -12.68
C GLN A 105 -19.88 -8.39 -13.20
N PRO A 106 -19.82 -9.71 -13.46
CA PRO A 106 -20.92 -10.40 -14.11
C PRO A 106 -22.14 -10.65 -13.20
N GLU A 107 -21.93 -10.84 -11.89
CA GLU A 107 -22.99 -11.29 -10.97
C GLU A 107 -23.44 -10.21 -9.98
N TYR A 108 -22.59 -9.24 -9.67
CA TYR A 108 -22.80 -8.38 -8.50
C TYR A 108 -22.89 -6.88 -8.81
N ILE A 109 -22.44 -6.43 -9.99
CA ILE A 109 -22.46 -4.99 -10.30
C ILE A 109 -23.87 -4.46 -10.58
N SER A 110 -24.80 -5.35 -10.97
CA SER A 110 -26.21 -5.01 -11.15
C SER A 110 -27.00 -4.99 -9.83
N ASP A 111 -26.43 -5.51 -8.74
CA ASP A 111 -27.03 -5.39 -7.41
C ASP A 111 -26.62 -4.03 -6.80
N PRO A 112 -27.57 -3.11 -6.59
CA PRO A 112 -27.26 -1.77 -6.10
C PRO A 112 -26.68 -1.76 -4.68
N ILE A 113 -27.01 -2.75 -3.85
CA ILE A 113 -26.47 -2.86 -2.49
C ILE A 113 -25.00 -3.29 -2.59
N ILE A 114 -24.71 -4.32 -3.39
CA ILE A 114 -23.33 -4.81 -3.53
C ILE A 114 -22.43 -3.78 -4.19
N ALA A 115 -22.90 -3.12 -5.26
CA ALA A 115 -22.18 -2.03 -5.90
C ALA A 115 -21.86 -0.91 -4.91
N LYS A 116 -22.82 -0.53 -4.05
CA LYS A 116 -22.59 0.51 -3.04
C LYS A 116 -21.59 0.09 -1.97
N GLU A 117 -21.67 -1.16 -1.51
CA GLU A 117 -20.74 -1.69 -0.52
C GLU A 117 -19.30 -1.78 -1.07
N LEU A 118 -19.12 -2.17 -2.34
CA LEU A 118 -17.82 -2.14 -3.03
C LEU A 118 -17.25 -0.71 -3.08
N GLU A 119 -18.05 0.27 -3.48
CA GLU A 119 -17.66 1.68 -3.54
C GLU A 119 -17.22 2.20 -2.16
N ILE A 120 -18.03 1.94 -1.12
CA ILE A 120 -17.70 2.33 0.26
C ILE A 120 -16.38 1.71 0.69
N GLY A 121 -16.19 0.42 0.44
CA GLY A 121 -14.96 -0.29 0.79
C GLY A 121 -13.74 0.33 0.12
N PHE A 122 -13.82 0.55 -1.19
CA PHE A 122 -12.76 1.16 -1.96
C PHE A 122 -12.38 2.54 -1.42
N GLN A 123 -13.39 3.39 -1.15
CA GLN A 123 -13.17 4.72 -0.61
C GLN A 123 -12.54 4.69 0.79
N MET A 124 -12.97 3.78 1.67
CA MET A 124 -12.36 3.60 3.00
C MET A 124 -10.87 3.23 2.91
N ASN A 125 -10.46 2.44 1.92
CA ASN A 125 -9.04 2.14 1.71
C ASN A 125 -8.25 3.39 1.31
N LEU A 126 -8.76 4.18 0.35
CA LEU A 126 -8.11 5.41 -0.09
C LEU A 126 -7.95 6.42 1.06
N GLU A 127 -8.98 6.61 1.87
CA GLU A 127 -8.95 7.50 3.03
C GLU A 127 -7.94 7.05 4.08
N ALA A 128 -7.94 5.75 4.42
CA ALA A 128 -6.98 5.19 5.37
C ALA A 128 -5.54 5.33 4.85
N ARG A 129 -5.32 5.13 3.55
CA ARG A 129 -4.01 5.29 2.91
C ARG A 129 -3.56 6.75 2.91
N GLN A 130 -4.46 7.69 2.63
CA GLN A 130 -4.17 9.12 2.72
C GLN A 130 -3.74 9.51 4.13
N PHE A 131 -4.51 9.11 5.14
CA PHE A 131 -4.15 9.37 6.54
C PHE A 131 -2.79 8.79 6.93
N MET A 132 -2.47 7.58 6.46
CA MET A 132 -1.16 6.96 6.67
C MET A 132 -0.04 7.82 6.09
N LEU A 133 -0.17 8.25 4.83
CA LEU A 133 0.83 9.07 4.15
C LEU A 133 0.97 10.45 4.80
N ASP A 134 -0.13 11.10 5.16
CA ASP A 134 -0.12 12.39 5.85
C ASP A 134 0.59 12.30 7.19
N SER A 135 0.35 11.23 7.94
CA SER A 135 1.03 10.98 9.22
C SER A 135 2.55 10.81 9.05
N ILE A 136 2.99 10.17 7.95
CA ILE A 136 4.42 9.98 7.64
C ILE A 136 5.04 11.33 7.31
N THR A 137 4.41 12.10 6.42
CA THR A 137 4.87 13.44 6.02
C THR A 137 5.00 14.36 7.22
N ALA A 138 3.96 14.46 8.06
CA ALA A 138 3.98 15.29 9.26
C ALA A 138 5.11 14.91 10.23
N ARG A 139 5.44 13.61 10.36
CA ARG A 139 6.57 13.17 11.19
C ARG A 139 7.92 13.57 10.62
N ILE A 140 8.08 13.52 9.30
CA ILE A 140 9.29 13.96 8.61
C ILE A 140 9.50 15.46 8.82
N ASP A 141 8.45 16.26 8.57
CA ASP A 141 8.51 17.72 8.70
C ASP A 141 8.86 18.15 10.14
N ASN A 142 8.22 17.53 11.13
CA ASN A 142 8.50 17.80 12.55
C ASN A 142 9.95 17.45 12.97
N ARG A 143 10.61 16.50 12.28
CA ARG A 143 12.04 16.20 12.53
C ARG A 143 12.95 17.24 11.90
N THR A 144 12.57 17.82 10.76
CA THR A 144 13.36 18.87 10.09
C THR A 144 13.31 20.23 10.78
N GLY A 145 12.29 20.50 11.61
CA GLY A 145 12.15 21.73 12.39
C GLY A 145 12.93 21.79 13.71
N MET A 146 13.72 20.77 14.05
CA MET A 146 14.53 20.71 15.29
C MET A 146 16.06 20.80 15.02
N GLY A 147 16.46 21.29 13.85
CA GLY A 147 17.85 21.53 13.46
C GLY A 147 18.32 22.95 13.71
#